data_AF-A0A9P5E395-F1
#
_entry.id   AF-A0A9P5E395-F1
#
_cell.length_a   1.000
_cell.length_b   1.000
_cell.length_c   1.000
_cell.angle_alpha   90.00
_cell.angle_beta   90.00
_cell.angle_gamma   90.00
#
_symmetry.space_group_name_H-M   'P 1'
#
loop_
_entity.id
_entity.type
_entity.pdbx_description
1 polymer ?
#
loop_
_entity_poly.entity_id
_entity_poly.type
_entity_poly.pdbx_seq_one_letter_code
_entity_poly.pdbx_strand_id
1 'polypeptide(L)'
;MPSSLQLRAVPCSGIISTSFRIGAGASAGHTFVNRWASTYATPTSKLPSLKLLIHRHITGSGPGAFVPYDIANNGQEELRSLFLKWKSLSEKEQLQKATPRPQLLSFEPTPTLTLGRRQRPLTAEQTSQLKSPLCVALLNRREPVPEQSFIPEVKQTSRGGLTTYHGPGQLVLWPVLDMHSPLHAHYSVMSYASHLEATTRRLLADLFGLETYTTRDEPGVWVHTRTGQPERKIAAMGVHHRRHVTALGIAINVDVSVEGPSGVNPWARFVPCGLEGKLVTSVAAELGEKGDMARLGGWNIASLAAEWARLFDEGIVDETKRNVEGERSSQLRQAAV
;
A
#
# COMPACT_ATOMS: atom_id res chain seq x y z
N MET A 1 -17.08 32.01 9.02
CA MET A 1 -17.48 30.88 9.89
C MET A 1 -17.09 29.60 9.16
N PRO A 2 -16.05 28.88 9.57
CA PRO A 2 -15.58 27.73 8.81
C PRO A 2 -16.50 26.53 9.06
N SER A 3 -16.98 25.92 7.99
CA SER A 3 -17.79 24.70 8.02
C SER A 3 -16.90 23.50 8.36
N SER A 4 -17.23 22.81 9.44
CA SER A 4 -16.62 21.55 9.82
C SER A 4 -17.07 20.44 8.86
N LEU A 5 -16.18 19.96 7.99
CA LEU A 5 -16.42 18.74 7.23
C LEU A 5 -16.31 17.54 8.18
N GLN A 6 -17.42 16.83 8.40
CA GLN A 6 -17.42 15.57 9.13
C GLN A 6 -16.82 14.46 8.26
N LEU A 7 -15.67 13.94 8.66
CA LEU A 7 -15.10 12.68 8.16
C LEU A 7 -16.04 11.52 8.54
N ARG A 8 -16.73 10.92 7.58
CA ARG A 8 -17.50 9.69 7.80
C ARG A 8 -16.59 8.48 7.63
N ALA A 9 -16.27 7.80 8.73
CA ALA A 9 -15.70 6.46 8.72
C ALA A 9 -16.84 5.44 8.65
N VAL A 10 -16.78 4.50 7.71
CA VAL A 10 -17.72 3.38 7.62
C VAL A 10 -17.08 2.15 8.31
N PRO A 11 -17.69 1.58 9.36
CA PRO A 11 -17.22 0.32 9.92
C PRO A 11 -17.58 -0.83 8.97
N CYS A 12 -16.59 -1.60 8.52
CA CYS A 12 -16.81 -2.86 7.81
C CYS A 12 -17.05 -3.98 8.84
N SER A 13 -18.31 -4.37 9.02
CA SER A 13 -18.69 -5.64 9.64
C SER A 13 -19.58 -6.40 8.66
N GLY A 14 -19.08 -7.51 8.12
CA GLY A 14 -19.81 -8.35 7.17
C GLY A 14 -19.07 -9.65 6.89
N ILE A 15 -19.17 -10.61 7.82
CA ILE A 15 -18.91 -12.01 7.54
C ILE A 15 -20.19 -12.56 6.90
N ILE A 16 -20.15 -12.94 5.62
CA ILE A 16 -21.25 -13.67 4.98
C ILE A 16 -20.87 -15.14 4.90
N SER A 17 -21.53 -15.95 5.72
CA SER A 17 -21.58 -17.41 5.62
C SER A 17 -22.63 -17.77 4.56
N THR A 18 -22.20 -18.30 3.42
CA THR A 18 -23.10 -18.91 2.43
C THR A 18 -23.22 -20.41 2.71
N SER A 19 -24.35 -20.81 3.30
CA SER A 19 -24.75 -22.21 3.43
C SER A 19 -25.40 -22.69 2.12
N PHE A 20 -24.74 -23.58 1.38
CA PHE A 20 -25.35 -24.24 0.23
C PHE A 20 -26.25 -25.41 0.67
N ARG A 21 -27.52 -25.40 0.24
CA ARG A 21 -28.42 -26.55 0.28
C ARG A 21 -28.06 -27.50 -0.87
N ILE A 22 -27.86 -28.77 -0.55
CA ILE A 22 -27.62 -29.86 -1.51
C ILE A 22 -28.98 -30.35 -2.03
N GLY A 23 -29.19 -30.24 -3.34
CA GLY A 23 -30.21 -30.97 -4.08
C GLY A 23 -29.58 -32.19 -4.76
N ALA A 24 -30.17 -33.36 -4.56
CA ALA A 24 -29.74 -34.63 -5.11
C ALA A 24 -30.02 -34.74 -6.62
N GLY A 25 -29.09 -35.33 -7.37
CA GLY A 25 -29.27 -35.70 -8.77
C GLY A 25 -27.97 -36.24 -9.37
N ALA A 26 -27.87 -37.57 -9.44
CA ALA A 26 -26.70 -38.30 -9.93
C ALA A 26 -26.63 -38.35 -11.47
N SER A 27 -25.44 -38.22 -12.06
CA SER A 27 -24.85 -39.30 -12.88
C SER A 27 -23.42 -38.97 -13.38
N ALA A 28 -22.61 -40.03 -13.28
CA ALA A 28 -21.28 -40.38 -13.81
C ALA A 28 -20.46 -39.42 -14.70
N GLY A 29 -19.17 -39.30 -14.36
CA GLY A 29 -18.11 -38.98 -15.33
C GLY A 29 -16.77 -38.53 -14.73
N HIS A 30 -15.82 -39.47 -14.61
CA HIS A 30 -14.37 -39.26 -14.38
C HIS A 30 -13.90 -38.71 -13.02
N THR A 31 -13.50 -39.64 -12.15
CA THR A 31 -12.62 -39.44 -10.99
C THR A 31 -11.19 -39.14 -11.43
N PHE A 32 -10.76 -37.88 -11.35
CA PHE A 32 -9.34 -37.54 -11.16
C PHE A 32 -9.08 -37.41 -9.67
N VAL A 33 -8.30 -38.35 -9.13
CA VAL A 33 -7.84 -38.34 -7.75
C VAL A 33 -6.65 -37.40 -7.63
N ASN A 34 -6.89 -36.14 -7.26
CA ASN A 34 -5.83 -35.27 -6.74
C ASN A 34 -5.97 -35.17 -5.22
N ARG A 35 -5.17 -35.99 -4.56
CA ARG A 35 -5.03 -36.12 -3.12
C ARG A 35 -4.07 -35.04 -2.61
N TRP A 36 -4.60 -33.91 -2.17
CA TRP A 36 -3.91 -33.00 -1.24
C TRP A 36 -4.93 -32.47 -0.23
N ALA A 37 -5.28 -33.35 0.73
CA ALA A 37 -5.92 -32.92 1.96
C ALA A 37 -4.85 -32.19 2.79
N SER A 38 -4.88 -30.87 2.75
CA SER A 38 -4.11 -30.03 3.66
C SER A 38 -4.79 -30.07 5.03
N THR A 39 -4.34 -30.98 5.89
CA THR A 39 -4.63 -30.95 7.32
C THR A 39 -3.82 -29.84 7.97
N TYR A 40 -4.25 -28.59 7.81
CA TYR A 40 -3.93 -27.56 8.80
C TYR A 40 -5.04 -27.57 9.84
N ALA A 41 -4.73 -28.20 10.97
CA ALA A 41 -5.47 -27.99 12.20
C ALA A 41 -5.59 -26.48 12.44
N THR A 42 -6.81 -25.99 12.53
CA THR A 42 -7.12 -24.61 12.92
C THR A 42 -6.48 -24.36 14.28
N PRO A 43 -5.50 -23.45 14.42
CA PRO A 43 -5.03 -23.06 15.74
C PRO A 43 -6.13 -22.21 16.37
N THR A 44 -6.92 -22.81 17.25
CA THR A 44 -7.79 -22.08 18.17
C THR A 44 -6.94 -21.43 19.25
N SER A 45 -6.13 -20.42 18.89
CA SER A 45 -5.56 -19.51 19.88
C SER A 45 -6.50 -18.33 20.05
N LYS A 46 -7.41 -18.41 21.02
CA LYS A 46 -8.20 -17.28 21.54
C LYS A 46 -7.33 -16.37 22.41
N LEU A 47 -6.14 -15.99 21.95
CA LEU A 47 -5.46 -14.81 22.47
C LEU A 47 -6.11 -13.61 21.77
N PRO A 48 -6.65 -12.62 22.49
CA PRO A 48 -7.14 -11.42 21.83
C PRO A 48 -5.96 -10.83 21.03
N SER A 49 -6.06 -10.80 19.69
CA SER A 49 -5.04 -10.13 18.89
C SER A 49 -5.02 -8.68 19.37
N LEU A 50 -3.93 -8.27 20.00
CA LEU A 50 -3.74 -6.90 20.47
C LEU A 50 -3.71 -5.99 19.24
N LYS A 51 -4.88 -5.51 18.83
CA LYS A 51 -5.00 -4.62 17.68
C LYS A 51 -4.45 -3.26 18.09
N LEU A 52 -3.29 -2.85 17.58
CA LEU A 52 -2.65 -1.58 17.92
C LEU A 52 -2.99 -0.50 16.90
N LEU A 53 -3.00 -0.87 15.62
CA LEU A 53 -3.24 0.02 14.49
C LEU A 53 -4.71 0.43 14.37
N ILE A 54 -4.94 1.73 14.24
CA ILE A 54 -6.23 2.29 13.85
C ILE A 54 -6.20 2.60 12.35
N HIS A 55 -6.93 1.81 11.56
CA HIS A 55 -7.02 2.00 10.11
C HIS A 55 -8.18 2.94 9.76
N ARG A 56 -7.89 3.93 8.89
CA ARG A 56 -8.87 4.84 8.31
C ARG A 56 -8.71 4.83 6.80
N HIS A 57 -9.71 4.28 6.11
CA HIS A 57 -9.82 4.41 4.66
C HIS A 57 -10.54 5.71 4.32
N ILE A 58 -9.88 6.60 3.56
CA ILE A 58 -10.43 7.89 3.14
C ILE A 58 -11.00 7.71 1.73
N THR A 59 -12.21 8.19 1.53
CA THR A 59 -12.90 8.23 0.23
C THR A 59 -13.24 9.67 -0.13
N GLY A 60 -13.06 10.02 -1.39
CA GLY A 60 -13.50 11.30 -1.94
C GLY A 60 -14.99 11.32 -2.25
N SER A 61 -15.41 12.37 -2.96
CA SER A 61 -16.78 12.54 -3.44
C SER A 61 -16.87 12.27 -4.94
N GLY A 62 -18.02 11.77 -5.41
CA GLY A 62 -18.31 11.60 -6.83
C GLY A 62 -17.88 10.26 -7.43
N PRO A 63 -18.03 10.08 -8.76
CA PRO A 63 -17.71 8.83 -9.45
C PRO A 63 -16.24 8.42 -9.25
N GLY A 64 -16.01 7.20 -8.78
CA GLY A 64 -14.68 6.69 -8.42
C GLY A 64 -14.15 7.14 -7.06
N ALA A 65 -14.76 8.15 -6.43
CA ALA A 65 -14.48 8.61 -5.06
C ALA A 65 -12.98 8.79 -4.74
N PHE A 66 -12.20 9.30 -5.71
CA PHE A 66 -10.77 9.52 -5.55
C PHE A 66 -10.47 10.69 -4.60
N VAL A 67 -9.37 10.59 -3.86
CA VAL A 67 -9.01 11.55 -2.81
C VAL A 67 -7.95 12.53 -3.32
N PRO A 68 -8.19 13.85 -3.28
CA PRO A 68 -7.14 14.82 -3.58
C PRO A 68 -5.96 14.63 -2.64
N TYR A 69 -4.74 14.64 -3.19
CA TYR A 69 -3.51 14.38 -2.42
C TYR A 69 -3.38 15.28 -1.17
N ASP A 70 -3.79 16.55 -1.27
CA ASP A 70 -3.72 17.50 -0.16
C ASP A 70 -4.66 17.15 1.00
N ILE A 71 -5.83 16.57 0.72
CA ILE A 71 -6.77 16.13 1.77
C ILE A 71 -6.13 15.02 2.59
N ALA A 72 -5.53 14.02 1.92
CA ALA A 72 -4.83 12.94 2.60
C ALA A 72 -3.58 13.47 3.36
N ASN A 73 -2.82 14.38 2.75
CA ASN A 73 -1.62 14.95 3.36
C ASN A 73 -1.95 15.79 4.61
N ASN A 74 -3.01 16.60 4.55
CA ASN A 74 -3.47 17.38 5.70
C ASN A 74 -3.93 16.46 6.84
N GLY A 75 -4.71 15.42 6.52
CA GLY A 75 -5.11 14.41 7.50
C GLY A 75 -3.91 13.71 8.14
N GLN A 76 -2.87 13.39 7.36
CA GLN A 76 -1.62 12.85 7.89
C GLN A 76 -0.92 13.83 8.84
N GLU A 77 -0.77 15.10 8.47
CA GLU A 77 -0.07 16.08 9.30
C GLU A 77 -0.84 16.38 10.60
N GLU A 78 -2.18 16.37 10.58
CA GLU A 78 -2.99 16.42 11.79
C GLU A 78 -2.68 15.25 12.72
N LEU A 79 -2.67 14.02 12.20
CA LEU A 79 -2.31 12.83 12.99
C LEU A 79 -0.89 12.94 13.55
N ARG A 80 0.08 13.36 12.74
CA ARG A 80 1.47 13.56 13.18
C ARG A 80 1.55 14.61 14.28
N SER A 81 0.76 15.67 14.21
CA SER A 81 0.72 16.71 15.24
C SER A 81 0.33 16.14 16.61
N LEU A 82 -0.54 15.13 16.67
CA LEU A 82 -0.95 14.47 17.92
C LEU A 82 0.25 13.76 18.58
N PHE A 83 1.03 13.01 17.81
CA PHE A 83 2.25 12.37 18.31
C PHE A 83 3.28 13.41 18.75
N LEU A 84 3.52 14.45 17.94
CA LEU A 84 4.51 15.47 18.24
C LEU A 84 4.17 16.28 19.50
N LYS A 85 2.88 16.58 19.71
CA LYS A 85 2.35 17.22 20.93
C LYS A 85 2.51 16.31 22.15
N TRP A 86 2.22 15.02 22.02
CA TRP A 86 2.44 14.08 23.13
C TRP A 86 3.93 13.99 23.50
N LYS A 87 4.82 13.90 22.48
CA LYS A 87 6.28 13.88 22.68
C LYS A 87 6.87 15.20 23.20
N SER A 88 6.12 16.31 23.22
CA SER A 88 6.58 17.57 23.82
C SER A 88 6.17 17.72 25.29
N LEU A 89 5.34 16.82 25.81
CA LEU A 89 5.00 16.77 27.23
C LEU A 89 6.19 16.31 28.06
N SER A 90 6.23 16.74 29.32
CA SER A 90 7.17 16.20 30.31
C SER A 90 6.89 14.71 30.60
N GLU A 91 7.89 14.00 31.14
CA GLU A 91 7.73 12.58 31.50
C GLU A 91 6.55 12.34 32.45
N LYS A 92 6.39 13.20 33.46
CA LYS A 92 5.27 13.14 34.42
C LYS A 92 3.91 13.25 33.72
N GLU A 93 3.79 14.14 32.74
CA GLU A 93 2.56 14.30 31.96
C GLU A 93 2.32 13.13 31.01
N GLN A 94 3.37 12.58 30.39
CA GLN A 94 3.25 11.40 29.52
C GLN A 94 2.76 10.17 30.29
N LEU A 95 3.18 9.99 31.54
CA LEU A 95 2.68 8.93 32.42
C LEU A 95 1.18 9.08 32.75
N GLN A 96 0.63 10.29 32.67
CA GLN A 96 -0.77 10.59 32.98
C GLN A 96 -1.68 10.65 31.74
N LYS A 97 -1.11 10.74 30.53
CA LYS A 97 -1.87 10.83 29.27
C LYS A 97 -1.70 9.58 28.43
N ALA A 98 -2.78 9.16 27.78
CA ALA A 98 -2.75 8.02 26.87
C ALA A 98 -1.73 8.24 25.74
N THR A 99 -0.86 7.25 25.52
CA THR A 99 0.06 7.23 24.39
C THR A 99 -0.71 7.17 23.07
N PRO A 100 -0.43 8.06 22.10
CA PRO A 100 -1.06 8.01 20.79
C PRO A 100 -0.81 6.67 20.10
N ARG A 101 -1.89 6.03 19.64
CA ARG A 101 -1.82 4.74 18.96
C ARG A 101 -1.40 4.91 17.49
N PRO A 102 -0.66 3.95 16.91
CA PRO A 102 -0.39 3.89 15.48
C PRO A 102 -1.67 4.03 14.65
N GLN A 103 -1.62 4.83 13.59
CA GLN A 103 -2.75 5.00 12.66
C GLN A 103 -2.29 4.73 11.23
N LEU A 104 -3.19 4.22 10.39
CA LEU A 104 -2.97 4.06 8.97
C LEU A 104 -4.02 4.87 8.21
N LEU A 105 -3.56 5.79 7.38
CA LEU A 105 -4.40 6.40 6.34
C LEU A 105 -4.22 5.60 5.05
N SER A 106 -5.33 5.16 4.46
CA SER A 106 -5.30 4.53 3.15
C SER A 106 -6.29 5.20 2.21
N PHE A 107 -5.96 5.34 0.94
CA PHE A 107 -6.82 6.02 -0.04
C PHE A 107 -6.39 5.70 -1.47
N GLU A 108 -7.29 6.01 -2.41
CA GLU A 108 -7.02 6.01 -3.84
C GLU A 108 -6.99 7.48 -4.31
N PRO A 109 -5.85 8.01 -4.78
CA PRO A 109 -5.71 9.44 -5.02
C PRO A 109 -6.25 9.88 -6.38
N THR A 110 -6.55 11.19 -6.51
CA THR A 110 -6.66 11.83 -7.83
C THR A 110 -5.28 11.88 -8.52
N PRO A 111 -5.20 11.91 -9.86
CA PRO A 111 -3.92 11.96 -10.58
C PRO A 111 -3.01 13.09 -10.09
N THR A 112 -1.89 12.71 -9.48
CA THR A 112 -0.92 13.61 -8.86
C THR A 112 0.48 13.07 -9.08
N LEU A 113 1.34 13.87 -9.71
CA LEU A 113 2.77 13.65 -9.71
C LEU A 113 3.40 14.38 -8.53
N THR A 114 4.11 13.63 -7.70
CA THR A 114 4.89 14.22 -6.61
C THR A 114 6.35 14.32 -7.00
N LEU A 115 6.98 15.43 -6.67
CA LEU A 115 8.40 15.67 -6.82
C LEU A 115 9.05 15.51 -5.44
N GLY A 116 9.96 14.53 -5.32
CA GLY A 116 10.68 14.29 -4.08
C GLY A 116 11.83 15.28 -3.86
N ARG A 117 12.49 15.22 -2.70
CA ARG A 117 13.57 16.16 -2.33
C ARG A 117 14.80 16.14 -3.25
N ARG A 118 15.03 15.04 -3.98
CA ARG A 118 16.15 14.91 -4.92
C ARG A 118 15.80 15.40 -6.33
N GLN A 119 14.53 15.68 -6.59
CA GLN A 119 14.07 16.11 -7.90
C GLN A 119 14.57 17.52 -8.20
N ARG A 120 15.30 17.67 -9.31
CA ARG A 120 15.71 19.00 -9.78
C ARG A 120 14.48 19.79 -10.24
N PRO A 121 14.52 21.13 -10.15
CA PRO A 121 13.48 21.97 -10.73
C PRO A 121 13.20 21.57 -12.18
N LEU A 122 11.93 21.41 -12.51
CA LEU A 122 11.48 21.07 -13.85
C LEU A 122 11.46 22.32 -14.74
N THR A 123 11.72 22.15 -16.04
CA THR A 123 11.44 23.21 -17.01
C THR A 123 9.93 23.42 -17.17
N ALA A 124 9.54 24.52 -17.81
CA ALA A 124 8.13 24.78 -18.14
C ALA A 124 7.55 23.69 -19.05
N GLU A 125 8.34 23.21 -20.02
CA GLU A 125 7.94 22.14 -20.94
C GLU A 125 7.75 20.81 -20.21
N GLN A 126 8.71 20.41 -19.36
CA GLN A 126 8.57 19.22 -18.53
C GLN A 126 7.34 19.30 -17.63
N THR A 127 7.11 20.46 -16.99
CA THR A 127 5.94 20.68 -16.16
C THR A 127 4.64 20.56 -16.97
N SER A 128 4.61 21.11 -18.17
CA SER A 128 3.46 21.01 -19.09
C SER A 128 3.20 19.56 -19.49
N GLN A 129 4.23 18.79 -19.83
CA GLN A 129 4.13 17.37 -20.16
C GLN A 129 3.52 16.57 -19.01
N LEU A 130 3.98 16.79 -17.77
CA LEU A 130 3.43 16.12 -16.59
C LEU A 130 1.94 16.42 -16.38
N LYS A 131 1.51 17.64 -16.71
CA LYS A 131 0.12 18.13 -16.56
C LYS A 131 -0.76 17.90 -17.79
N SER A 132 -0.27 17.23 -18.84
CA SER A 132 -1.09 16.95 -20.02
C SER A 132 -2.30 16.03 -19.68
N PRO A 133 -3.40 16.03 -20.45
CA PRO A 133 -4.56 15.20 -20.15
C PRO A 133 -4.23 13.72 -20.00
N LEU A 134 -4.79 13.06 -18.98
CA LEU A 134 -4.64 11.64 -18.66
C LEU A 134 -6.00 10.96 -18.65
N CYS A 135 -6.23 10.05 -19.59
CA CYS A 135 -7.39 9.18 -19.61
C CYS A 135 -7.17 8.01 -18.64
N VAL A 136 -8.17 7.76 -17.79
CA VAL A 136 -8.17 6.71 -16.77
C VAL A 136 -9.44 5.90 -16.92
N ALA A 137 -9.31 4.58 -17.05
CA ALA A 137 -10.40 3.63 -17.00
C ALA A 137 -9.99 2.45 -16.10
N LEU A 138 -10.81 2.10 -15.12
CA LEU A 138 -10.54 0.99 -14.22
C LEU A 138 -11.67 -0.02 -14.31
N LEU A 139 -11.54 -0.94 -15.27
CA LEU A 139 -12.58 -1.88 -15.65
C LEU A 139 -12.52 -3.19 -14.85
N ASN A 140 -11.40 -3.45 -14.16
CA ASN A 140 -11.14 -4.72 -13.48
C ASN A 140 -11.60 -4.75 -12.02
N ARG A 141 -12.15 -3.65 -11.50
CA ARG A 141 -12.68 -3.55 -10.13
C ARG A 141 -14.13 -4.01 -10.04
N ARG A 142 -14.57 -4.36 -8.82
CA ARG A 142 -15.97 -4.75 -8.55
C ARG A 142 -16.98 -3.69 -8.95
N GLU A 143 -16.61 -2.42 -8.79
CA GLU A 143 -17.39 -1.26 -9.22
C GLU A 143 -16.59 -0.51 -10.30
N PRO A 144 -16.72 -0.90 -11.58
CA PRO A 144 -15.96 -0.30 -12.67
C PRO A 144 -16.08 1.21 -12.69
N VAL A 145 -14.98 1.88 -13.01
CA VAL A 145 -15.01 3.30 -13.32
C VAL A 145 -14.79 3.46 -14.81
N PRO A 146 -15.78 4.04 -15.53
CA PRO A 146 -15.67 4.28 -16.95
C PRO A 146 -14.54 5.27 -17.24
N GLU A 147 -14.15 5.34 -18.50
CA GLU A 147 -13.11 6.26 -18.93
C GLU A 147 -13.43 7.70 -18.52
N GLN A 148 -12.47 8.34 -17.88
CA GLN A 148 -12.51 9.74 -17.45
C GLN A 148 -11.18 10.40 -17.78
N SER A 149 -11.24 11.66 -18.22
CA SER A 149 -10.05 12.47 -18.49
C SER A 149 -9.75 13.38 -17.31
N PHE A 150 -8.49 13.38 -16.89
CA PHE A 150 -7.98 14.17 -15.77
C PHE A 150 -6.82 15.06 -16.21
N ILE A 151 -6.64 16.18 -15.51
CA ILE A 151 -5.40 16.97 -15.56
C ILE A 151 -4.61 16.65 -14.28
N PRO A 152 -3.47 15.95 -14.37
CA PRO A 152 -2.69 15.63 -13.18
C PRO A 152 -2.16 16.87 -12.48
N GLU A 153 -2.18 16.86 -11.15
CA GLU A 153 -1.50 17.88 -10.36
C GLU A 153 -0.01 17.57 -10.23
N VAL A 154 0.83 18.60 -10.07
CA VAL A 154 2.26 18.44 -9.78
C VAL A 154 2.56 19.09 -8.44
N LYS A 155 3.08 18.32 -7.49
CA LYS A 155 3.31 18.77 -6.11
C LYS A 155 4.74 18.50 -5.65
N GLN A 156 5.37 19.51 -5.05
CA GLN A 156 6.62 19.30 -4.32
C GLN A 156 6.32 18.66 -2.96
N THR A 157 7.11 17.66 -2.57
CA THR A 157 6.89 16.92 -1.32
C THR A 157 8.20 16.74 -0.54
N SER A 158 8.08 16.47 0.75
CA SER A 158 9.23 16.22 1.65
C SER A 158 9.80 14.80 1.56
N ARG A 159 9.20 13.94 0.72
CA ARG A 159 9.61 12.55 0.58
C ARG A 159 11.00 12.39 -0.03
N GLY A 160 11.65 11.28 0.27
CA GLY A 160 12.86 10.86 -0.44
C GLY A 160 12.58 10.51 -1.92
N GLY A 161 13.62 10.43 -2.73
CA GLY A 161 13.51 10.03 -4.14
C GLY A 161 13.20 11.18 -5.10
N LEU A 162 12.89 10.79 -6.34
CA LEU A 162 12.71 11.65 -7.52
C LEU A 162 11.22 11.74 -7.88
N THR A 163 10.81 12.08 -9.09
CA THR A 163 9.37 12.10 -9.46
C THR A 163 8.69 10.73 -9.33
N THR A 164 7.43 10.68 -8.87
CA THR A 164 6.57 9.49 -8.92
C THR A 164 5.12 9.90 -9.19
N TYR A 165 4.31 8.96 -9.67
CA TYR A 165 2.88 9.14 -9.86
C TYR A 165 2.05 8.49 -8.76
N HIS A 166 0.94 9.16 -8.43
CA HIS A 166 -0.17 8.64 -7.67
C HIS A 166 -1.47 8.92 -8.41
N GLY A 167 -2.39 7.97 -8.45
CA GLY A 167 -3.72 8.22 -9.00
C GLY A 167 -4.64 7.01 -8.92
N PRO A 168 -5.76 7.05 -9.65
CA PRO A 168 -6.70 5.94 -9.72
C PRO A 168 -6.03 4.63 -10.09
N GLY A 169 -6.44 3.55 -9.43
CA GLY A 169 -5.86 2.21 -9.53
C GLY A 169 -4.68 1.99 -8.62
N GLN A 170 -4.22 3.02 -7.89
CA GLN A 170 -3.13 2.91 -6.93
C GLN A 170 -3.66 2.97 -5.50
N LEU A 171 -3.37 1.94 -4.71
CA LEU A 171 -3.64 1.94 -3.27
C LEU A 171 -2.47 2.59 -2.54
N VAL A 172 -2.71 3.77 -1.96
CA VAL A 172 -1.73 4.48 -1.13
C VAL A 172 -1.99 4.21 0.35
N LEU A 173 -0.93 3.88 1.08
CA LEU A 173 -0.95 3.44 2.48
C LEU A 173 0.10 4.21 3.27
N TRP A 174 -0.34 5.08 4.18
CA TRP A 174 0.50 5.94 5.01
C TRP A 174 0.35 5.65 6.50
N PRO A 175 1.17 4.76 7.07
CA PRO A 175 1.21 4.56 8.52
C PRO A 175 1.84 5.77 9.22
N VAL A 176 1.12 6.35 10.16
CA VAL A 176 1.55 7.40 11.08
C VAL A 176 1.70 6.80 12.47
N LEU A 177 2.96 6.59 12.88
CA LEU A 177 3.31 6.03 14.18
C LEU A 177 4.59 6.68 14.71
N ASP A 178 4.77 6.62 16.04
CA ASP A 178 6.05 6.92 16.67
C ASP A 178 6.90 5.64 16.70
N MET A 179 7.99 5.63 15.95
CA MET A 179 8.89 4.48 15.85
C MET A 179 9.47 4.08 17.22
N HIS A 180 9.52 5.00 18.19
CA HIS A 180 10.02 4.76 19.54
C HIS A 180 8.88 4.72 20.59
N SER A 181 7.63 4.47 20.16
CA SER A 181 6.50 4.34 21.07
C SER A 181 6.73 3.23 22.10
N PRO A 182 6.29 3.40 23.37
CA PRO A 182 6.29 2.32 24.36
C PRO A 182 5.24 1.23 24.07
N LEU A 183 4.33 1.43 23.11
CA LEU A 183 3.27 0.47 22.78
C LEU A 183 3.74 -0.73 21.96
N HIS A 184 4.94 -0.68 21.38
CA HIS A 184 5.48 -1.73 20.53
C HIS A 184 7.01 -1.68 20.49
N ALA A 185 7.65 -2.76 20.03
CA ALA A 185 9.08 -2.77 19.83
C ALA A 185 9.55 -1.63 18.91
N HIS A 186 10.70 -1.04 19.25
CA HIS A 186 11.27 0.08 18.54
C HIS A 186 11.57 -0.24 17.07
N TYR A 187 11.38 0.75 16.20
CA TYR A 187 11.80 0.66 14.81
C TYR A 187 13.08 1.45 14.57
N SER A 188 14.03 0.82 13.89
CA SER A 188 14.98 1.56 13.06
C SER A 188 14.30 2.02 11.76
N VAL A 189 14.89 2.99 11.07
CA VAL A 189 14.41 3.42 9.74
C VAL A 189 14.38 2.24 8.75
N MET A 190 15.42 1.39 8.79
CA MET A 190 15.52 0.21 7.93
C MET A 190 14.45 -0.82 8.26
N SER A 191 14.25 -1.15 9.54
CA SER A 191 13.23 -2.14 9.94
C SER A 191 11.81 -1.66 9.68
N TYR A 192 11.54 -0.35 9.73
CA TYR A 192 10.25 0.20 9.33
C TYR A 192 10.04 0.08 7.80
N ALA A 193 11.06 0.40 7.01
CA ALA A 193 11.04 0.22 5.56
C ALA A 193 10.81 -1.25 5.17
N SER A 194 11.56 -2.17 5.77
CA SER A 194 11.40 -3.61 5.57
C SER A 194 10.00 -4.09 5.96
N HIS A 195 9.40 -3.54 7.01
CA HIS A 195 8.06 -3.92 7.42
C HIS A 195 6.98 -3.49 6.41
N LEU A 196 7.09 -2.28 5.83
CA LEU A 196 6.21 -1.83 4.74
C LEU A 196 6.30 -2.76 3.53
N GLU A 197 7.51 -3.13 3.14
CA GLU A 197 7.78 -4.02 2.01
C GLU A 197 7.29 -5.44 2.29
N ALA A 198 7.60 -6.01 3.47
CA ALA A 198 7.19 -7.35 3.89
C ALA A 198 5.67 -7.50 3.88
N THR A 199 4.96 -6.52 4.46
CA THR A 199 3.50 -6.48 4.49
C THR A 199 2.92 -6.48 3.07
N THR A 200 3.52 -5.68 2.19
CA THR A 200 3.07 -5.55 0.80
C THR A 200 3.32 -6.82 0.01
N ARG A 201 4.50 -7.46 0.16
CA ARG A 201 4.82 -8.74 -0.46
C ARG A 201 3.87 -9.85 -0.02
N ARG A 202 3.58 -9.94 1.28
CA ARG A 202 2.60 -10.88 1.84
C ARG A 202 1.22 -10.68 1.24
N LEU A 203 0.72 -9.44 1.20
CA LEU A 203 -0.57 -9.14 0.56
C LEU A 203 -0.60 -9.62 -0.89
N LEU A 204 0.44 -9.31 -1.66
CA LEU A 204 0.52 -9.65 -3.08
C LEU A 204 0.63 -11.17 -3.32
N ALA A 205 1.37 -11.88 -2.47
CA ALA A 205 1.47 -13.33 -2.52
C ALA A 205 0.14 -13.99 -2.13
N ASP A 206 -0.45 -13.61 -0.99
CA ASP A 206 -1.63 -14.25 -0.42
C ASP A 206 -2.89 -14.05 -1.29
N LEU A 207 -3.06 -12.86 -1.86
CA LEU A 207 -4.27 -12.53 -2.64
C LEU A 207 -4.13 -12.76 -4.14
N PHE A 208 -2.92 -12.65 -4.69
CA PHE A 208 -2.72 -12.65 -6.14
C PHE A 208 -1.70 -13.68 -6.62
N GLY A 209 -1.05 -14.43 -5.72
CA GLY A 209 0.00 -15.39 -6.10
C GLY A 209 1.17 -14.73 -6.83
N LEU A 210 1.45 -13.45 -6.53
CA LEU A 210 2.54 -12.71 -7.16
C LEU A 210 3.83 -12.88 -6.36
N GLU A 211 4.81 -13.52 -6.98
CA GLU A 211 6.16 -13.61 -6.46
C GLU A 211 6.88 -12.27 -6.62
N THR A 212 7.42 -11.77 -5.52
CA THR A 212 7.98 -10.43 -5.42
C THR A 212 9.26 -10.44 -4.62
N TYR A 213 10.09 -9.41 -4.81
CA TYR A 213 11.33 -9.17 -4.06
C TYR A 213 11.52 -7.69 -3.74
N THR A 214 12.56 -7.38 -2.96
CA THR A 214 12.96 -6.02 -2.57
C THR A 214 14.44 -5.82 -2.87
N THR A 215 14.85 -4.55 -3.01
CA THR A 215 16.26 -4.21 -3.17
C THR A 215 16.61 -3.08 -2.21
N ARG A 216 17.85 -3.07 -1.72
CA ARG A 216 18.31 -2.04 -0.78
C ARG A 216 18.44 -0.67 -1.43
N ASP A 217 18.93 -0.64 -2.67
CA ASP A 217 19.26 0.60 -3.37
C ASP A 217 18.03 1.27 -3.98
N GLU A 218 16.99 0.49 -4.28
CA GLU A 218 15.72 0.99 -4.78
C GLU A 218 14.53 0.46 -3.97
N PRO A 219 14.21 1.16 -2.87
CA PRO A 219 13.14 0.76 -1.98
C PRO A 219 11.79 0.65 -2.68
N GLY A 220 10.97 -0.28 -2.19
CA GLY A 220 9.72 -0.69 -2.80
C GLY A 220 9.69 -2.18 -3.13
N VAL A 221 8.59 -2.61 -3.73
CA VAL A 221 8.35 -4.01 -4.07
C VAL A 221 8.40 -4.19 -5.58
N TRP A 222 9.09 -5.24 -5.99
CA TRP A 222 9.39 -5.59 -7.38
C TRP A 222 8.84 -6.98 -7.69
N VAL A 223 8.47 -7.23 -8.94
CA VAL A 223 8.05 -8.56 -9.41
C VAL A 223 9.20 -9.26 -10.13
N HIS A 224 9.31 -10.57 -9.95
CA HIS A 224 10.26 -11.36 -10.73
C HIS A 224 9.83 -11.40 -12.19
N THR A 225 10.78 -11.18 -13.09
CA THR A 225 10.56 -11.30 -14.54
C THR A 225 11.35 -12.48 -15.10
N ARG A 226 10.97 -12.94 -16.29
CA ARG A 226 11.75 -13.98 -17.00
C ARG A 226 13.13 -13.43 -17.37
N THR A 227 14.13 -14.31 -17.39
CA THR A 227 15.50 -13.95 -17.78
C THR A 227 15.51 -13.15 -19.08
N GLY A 228 16.11 -11.96 -19.08
CA GLY A 228 16.19 -11.06 -20.24
C GLY A 228 15.09 -10.00 -20.32
N GLN A 229 14.12 -9.98 -19.41
CA GLN A 229 13.14 -8.89 -19.29
C GLN A 229 13.54 -7.88 -18.20
N PRO A 230 13.21 -6.59 -18.38
CA PRO A 230 13.50 -5.56 -17.38
C PRO A 230 12.76 -5.84 -16.07
N GLU A 231 13.38 -5.52 -14.94
CA GLU A 231 12.74 -5.59 -13.62
C GLU A 231 11.55 -4.62 -13.56
N ARG A 232 10.44 -5.00 -12.91
CA ARG A 232 9.24 -4.15 -12.84
C ARG A 232 8.85 -3.85 -11.39
N LYS A 233 8.71 -2.57 -11.05
CA LYS A 233 8.26 -2.13 -9.72
C LYS A 233 6.74 -2.16 -9.64
N ILE A 234 6.19 -2.88 -8.66
CA ILE A 234 4.74 -2.95 -8.42
C ILE A 234 4.28 -2.05 -7.27
N ALA A 235 5.17 -1.73 -6.33
CA ALA A 235 4.88 -0.77 -5.28
C ALA A 235 6.05 0.17 -5.01
N ALA A 236 5.79 1.48 -5.02
CA ALA A 236 6.76 2.51 -4.69
C ALA A 236 6.72 2.82 -3.19
N MET A 237 7.89 2.92 -2.56
CA MET A 237 8.00 3.31 -1.15
C MET A 237 8.72 4.66 -1.02
N GLY A 238 8.14 5.55 -0.21
CA GLY A 238 8.73 6.82 0.15
C GLY A 238 8.29 7.20 1.55
N VAL A 239 9.23 7.20 2.48
CA VAL A 239 8.97 7.50 3.89
C VAL A 239 9.65 8.79 4.32
N HIS A 240 9.05 9.46 5.31
CA HIS A 240 9.64 10.62 5.97
C HIS A 240 9.42 10.52 7.48
N HIS A 241 10.37 11.05 8.25
CA HIS A 241 10.34 10.97 9.71
C HIS A 241 10.67 12.33 10.32
N ARG A 242 9.97 12.70 11.40
CA ARG A 242 10.30 13.87 12.23
C ARG A 242 10.16 13.47 13.69
N ARG A 243 11.23 13.60 14.49
CA ARG A 243 11.26 13.16 15.90
C ARG A 243 10.72 11.73 16.06
N HIS A 244 11.17 10.82 15.17
CA HIS A 244 10.73 9.41 15.10
C HIS A 244 9.25 9.17 14.71
N VAL A 245 8.48 10.22 14.40
CA VAL A 245 7.11 10.08 13.89
C VAL A 245 7.11 9.97 12.38
N THR A 246 6.56 8.87 11.87
CA THR A 246 6.49 8.52 10.44
C THR A 246 5.49 9.39 9.68
N ALA A 247 5.68 9.45 8.37
CA ALA A 247 4.85 10.14 7.39
C ALA A 247 5.05 9.44 6.04
N LEU A 248 4.04 9.53 5.19
CA LEU A 248 3.97 8.85 3.89
C LEU A 248 4.03 7.33 4.09
N GLY A 249 4.56 6.56 3.13
CA GLY A 249 4.55 5.10 3.23
C GLY A 249 4.76 4.43 1.88
N ILE A 250 3.80 3.58 1.49
CA ILE A 250 3.88 2.74 0.30
C ILE A 250 2.67 2.96 -0.61
N ALA A 251 2.87 2.83 -1.91
CA ALA A 251 1.86 2.97 -2.93
C ALA A 251 1.90 1.76 -3.87
N ILE A 252 0.85 0.95 -3.86
CA ILE A 252 0.72 -0.31 -4.61
C ILE A 252 -0.05 -0.03 -5.88
N ASN A 253 0.52 -0.37 -7.04
CA ASN A 253 -0.18 -0.30 -8.31
C ASN A 253 -1.09 -1.52 -8.45
N VAL A 254 -2.39 -1.32 -8.30
CA VAL A 254 -3.37 -2.41 -8.40
C VAL A 254 -3.91 -2.49 -9.83
N ASP A 255 -4.50 -1.41 -10.32
CA ASP A 255 -5.15 -1.34 -11.65
C ASP A 255 -4.67 -0.12 -12.46
N VAL A 256 -3.54 0.48 -12.05
CA VAL A 256 -2.95 1.61 -12.79
C VAL A 256 -2.50 1.12 -14.17
N SER A 257 -2.83 1.89 -15.21
CA SER A 257 -2.27 1.67 -16.55
C SER A 257 -0.77 1.87 -16.53
N VAL A 258 -0.02 0.85 -16.95
CA VAL A 258 1.45 0.85 -16.96
C VAL A 258 2.02 0.70 -18.38
N GLU A 259 1.15 0.58 -19.37
CA GLU A 259 1.46 0.42 -20.79
C GLU A 259 0.70 1.45 -21.63
N GLY A 260 1.18 1.64 -22.86
CA GLY A 260 0.57 2.56 -23.83
C GLY A 260 1.15 3.97 -23.79
N PRO A 261 0.55 4.90 -24.57
CA PRO A 261 1.04 6.26 -24.71
C PRO A 261 0.85 7.08 -23.44
N SER A 262 1.56 8.21 -23.33
CA SER A 262 1.51 9.11 -22.16
C SER A 262 0.09 9.57 -21.79
N GLY A 263 -0.82 9.66 -22.77
CA GLY A 263 -2.24 9.97 -22.54
C GLY A 263 -3.00 8.97 -21.67
N VAL A 264 -2.49 7.74 -21.50
CA VAL A 264 -3.10 6.68 -20.66
C VAL A 264 -2.10 6.18 -19.60
N ASN A 265 -0.82 6.07 -19.95
CA ASN A 265 0.24 5.65 -19.06
C ASN A 265 0.90 6.85 -18.36
N PRO A 266 0.69 7.05 -17.04
CA PRO A 266 1.29 8.17 -16.33
C PRO A 266 2.82 8.06 -16.23
N TRP A 267 3.39 6.86 -16.29
CA TRP A 267 4.84 6.64 -16.19
C TRP A 267 5.58 6.98 -17.49
N ALA A 268 4.88 7.01 -18.63
CA ALA A 268 5.45 7.43 -19.91
C ALA A 268 5.62 8.97 -20.04
N ARG A 269 5.30 9.73 -18.98
CA ARG A 269 5.34 11.21 -18.97
C ARG A 269 6.65 11.79 -18.46
N PHE A 270 7.44 10.97 -17.79
CA PHE A 270 8.73 11.37 -17.25
C PHE A 270 9.68 10.18 -17.32
N VAL A 271 10.97 10.45 -17.38
CA VAL A 271 11.97 9.42 -17.14
C VAL A 271 12.02 9.21 -15.63
N PRO A 272 11.62 8.05 -15.10
CA PRO A 272 11.78 7.79 -13.68
C PRO A 272 13.28 7.59 -13.47
N CYS A 273 13.95 8.63 -12.95
CA CYS A 273 15.39 8.57 -12.71
C CYS A 273 15.70 7.40 -11.77
N GLY A 274 16.59 6.50 -12.21
CA GLY A 274 16.92 5.23 -11.54
C GLY A 274 16.38 3.98 -12.24
N LEU A 275 15.53 4.12 -13.25
CA LEU A 275 14.97 2.99 -14.02
C LEU A 275 15.60 2.82 -15.42
N GLU A 276 16.89 3.11 -15.61
CA GLU A 276 17.54 2.64 -16.84
C GLU A 276 17.49 1.10 -16.86
N GLY A 277 16.71 0.54 -17.79
CA GLY A 277 16.46 -0.90 -17.85
C GLY A 277 15.42 -1.45 -16.86
N LYS A 278 14.63 -0.59 -16.20
CA LYS A 278 13.57 -1.01 -15.27
C LYS A 278 12.23 -0.36 -15.63
N LEU A 279 11.13 -1.01 -15.29
CA LEU A 279 9.78 -0.56 -15.60
C LEU A 279 8.91 -0.51 -14.33
N VAL A 280 7.67 -0.08 -14.52
CA VAL A 280 6.62 -0.15 -13.51
C VAL A 280 5.57 -1.15 -13.98
N THR A 281 4.96 -1.87 -13.04
CA THR A 281 3.84 -2.77 -13.32
C THR A 281 2.67 -2.53 -12.36
N SER A 282 1.56 -3.23 -12.58
CA SER A 282 0.39 -3.27 -11.70
C SER A 282 -0.11 -4.71 -11.52
N VAL A 283 -0.88 -4.96 -10.47
CA VAL A 283 -1.50 -6.27 -10.24
C VAL A 283 -2.33 -6.71 -11.46
N ALA A 284 -3.09 -5.80 -12.06
CA ALA A 284 -3.87 -6.07 -13.27
C ALA A 284 -3.01 -6.48 -14.46
N ALA A 285 -1.88 -5.82 -14.69
CA ALA A 285 -0.97 -6.17 -15.77
C ALA A 285 -0.37 -7.57 -15.57
N GLU A 286 0.14 -7.86 -14.37
CA GLU A 286 0.77 -9.16 -14.07
C GLU A 286 -0.22 -10.34 -14.12
N LEU A 287 -1.48 -10.12 -13.75
CA LEU A 287 -2.52 -11.15 -13.82
C LEU A 287 -3.11 -11.30 -15.23
N GLY A 288 -3.16 -10.20 -15.99
CA GLY A 288 -3.50 -10.21 -17.40
C GLY A 288 -2.53 -11.05 -18.21
N GLU A 289 -1.22 -10.90 -17.99
CA GLU A 289 -0.17 -11.73 -18.60
C GLU A 289 -0.35 -13.23 -18.27
N LYS A 290 -0.87 -13.56 -17.09
CA LYS A 290 -1.13 -14.95 -16.64
C LYS A 290 -2.48 -15.50 -17.12
N GLY A 291 -3.35 -14.69 -17.73
CA GLY A 291 -4.71 -15.09 -18.13
C GLY A 291 -5.66 -15.33 -16.94
N ASP A 292 -5.32 -14.84 -15.75
CA ASP A 292 -5.99 -15.18 -14.48
C ASP A 292 -6.98 -14.10 -13.99
N MET A 293 -7.26 -13.09 -14.80
CA MET A 293 -8.14 -11.96 -14.43
C MET A 293 -9.54 -12.39 -13.97
N ALA A 294 -10.07 -13.48 -14.54
CA ALA A 294 -11.40 -14.00 -14.21
C ALA A 294 -11.48 -14.62 -12.79
N ARG A 295 -10.35 -15.02 -12.19
CA ARG A 295 -10.35 -15.71 -10.89
C ARG A 295 -10.65 -14.80 -9.70
N LEU A 296 -10.58 -13.48 -9.88
CA LEU A 296 -10.61 -12.54 -8.77
C LEU A 296 -11.94 -11.83 -8.54
N GLY A 297 -12.94 -12.01 -9.43
CA GLY A 297 -14.29 -11.44 -9.25
C GLY A 297 -14.31 -9.91 -9.05
N GLY A 298 -13.25 -9.23 -9.51
CA GLY A 298 -12.95 -7.83 -9.24
C GLY A 298 -12.45 -7.56 -7.81
N TRP A 299 -11.54 -6.60 -7.66
CA TRP A 299 -11.07 -6.12 -6.35
C TRP A 299 -11.81 -4.85 -5.88
N ASN A 300 -11.76 -4.62 -4.57
CA ASN A 300 -12.20 -3.41 -3.91
C ASN A 300 -11.03 -2.82 -3.11
N ILE A 301 -10.64 -1.57 -3.41
CA ILE A 301 -9.45 -0.93 -2.84
C ILE A 301 -9.55 -0.82 -1.31
N ALA A 302 -10.73 -0.51 -0.76
CA ALA A 302 -10.92 -0.44 0.69
C ALA A 302 -10.70 -1.81 1.38
N SER A 303 -11.13 -2.89 0.72
CA SER A 303 -10.93 -4.27 1.20
C SER A 303 -9.44 -4.66 1.16
N LEU A 304 -8.73 -4.33 0.08
CA LEU A 304 -7.28 -4.53 -0.01
C LEU A 304 -6.53 -3.72 1.05
N ALA A 305 -6.96 -2.48 1.30
CA ALA A 305 -6.38 -1.63 2.33
C ALA A 305 -6.60 -2.20 3.74
N ALA A 306 -7.78 -2.75 4.01
CA ALA A 306 -8.10 -3.38 5.29
C ALA A 306 -7.25 -4.64 5.54
N GLU A 307 -7.04 -5.46 4.51
CA GLU A 307 -6.18 -6.64 4.62
C GLU A 307 -4.71 -6.26 4.81
N TRP A 308 -4.21 -5.26 4.05
CA TRP A 308 -2.87 -4.73 4.27
C TRP A 308 -2.72 -4.18 5.70
N ALA A 309 -3.71 -3.46 6.21
CA ALA A 309 -3.71 -2.92 7.57
C ALA A 309 -3.63 -4.02 8.63
N ARG A 310 -4.35 -5.13 8.41
CA ARG A 310 -4.32 -6.31 9.29
C ARG A 310 -2.92 -6.94 9.32
N LEU A 311 -2.32 -7.16 8.14
CA LEU A 311 -0.96 -7.72 8.00
C LEU A 311 0.11 -6.79 8.62
N PHE A 312 -0.06 -5.47 8.48
CA PHE A 312 0.86 -4.49 9.06
C PHE A 312 0.77 -4.45 10.59
N ASP A 313 -0.45 -4.54 11.14
CA ASP A 313 -0.65 -4.55 12.60
C ASP A 313 0.00 -5.77 13.24
N GLU A 314 -0.03 -6.93 12.58
CA GLU A 314 0.72 -8.11 13.02
C GLU A 314 2.20 -7.83 13.19
N GLY A 315 2.85 -7.13 12.26
CA GLY A 315 4.28 -6.80 12.38
C GLY A 315 4.58 -5.64 13.32
N ILE A 316 3.57 -4.85 13.73
CA ILE A 316 3.73 -3.94 14.87
C ILE A 316 3.91 -4.77 16.15
N VAL A 317 3.09 -5.80 16.33
CA VAL A 317 3.05 -6.66 17.52
C VAL A 317 4.16 -7.72 17.52
N ASP A 318 4.48 -8.31 16.38
CA ASP A 318 5.44 -9.40 16.19
C ASP A 318 6.55 -8.99 15.22
N GLU A 319 7.75 -8.76 15.76
CA GLU A 319 8.90 -8.31 14.96
C GLU A 319 9.33 -9.31 13.88
N THR A 320 9.02 -10.59 14.04
CA THR A 320 9.36 -11.62 13.04
C THR A 320 8.59 -11.41 11.73
N LYS A 321 7.48 -10.66 11.75
CA LYS A 321 6.67 -10.32 10.58
C LYS A 321 7.13 -9.03 9.88
N ARG A 322 8.13 -8.32 10.41
CA ARG A 322 8.67 -7.08 9.83
C ARG A 322 9.62 -7.33 8.65
N ASN A 323 10.00 -8.57 8.38
CA ASN A 323 10.93 -8.94 7.31
C ASN A 323 10.33 -10.03 6.43
N VAL A 324 10.86 -10.17 5.22
CA VAL A 324 10.26 -11.01 4.17
C VAL A 324 10.84 -12.42 4.11
N GLU A 325 11.12 -12.99 5.28
CA GLU A 325 11.72 -14.31 5.61
C GLU A 325 13.04 -14.18 6.39
N GLY A 326 13.42 -15.27 7.06
CA GLY A 326 14.64 -15.44 7.83
C GLY A 326 15.93 -15.37 7.01
N GLU A 327 16.15 -14.30 6.26
CA GLU A 327 17.47 -13.92 5.78
C GLU A 327 18.29 -13.38 6.96
N ARG A 328 18.93 -14.32 7.67
CA ARG A 328 20.21 -14.16 8.40
C ARG A 328 20.41 -12.94 9.30
N SER A 329 19.38 -12.32 9.86
CA SER A 329 19.60 -11.30 10.92
C SER A 329 19.87 -11.93 12.30
N SER A 330 19.56 -13.22 12.50
CA SER A 330 19.87 -13.95 13.74
C SER A 330 21.28 -14.55 13.79
N GLN A 331 21.97 -14.73 12.66
CA GLN A 331 23.34 -15.28 12.65
C GLN A 331 24.45 -14.22 12.72
N LEU A 332 24.15 -12.93 12.51
CA LEU A 332 25.15 -11.87 12.56
C LEU A 332 25.18 -11.07 13.87
N ARG A 333 24.27 -11.33 14.83
CA ARG A 333 24.34 -10.74 16.18
C ARG A 333 25.08 -11.59 17.22
N GLN A 334 25.40 -12.85 16.91
CA GLN A 334 26.21 -13.72 17.78
C GLN A 334 27.69 -13.78 17.39
N ALA A 335 28.10 -13.14 16.29
CA ALA A 335 29.51 -13.07 15.86
C ALA A 335 30.20 -11.74 16.20
N ALA A 336 29.59 -10.92 17.08
CA ALA A 336 30.12 -9.64 17.51
C ALA A 336 30.07 -9.48 19.05
N VAL A 337 30.38 -10.56 19.77
CA VAL A 337 30.79 -10.53 21.19
C VAL A 337 32.22 -10.99 21.26
#